data_AF-A0A838QG83-F1
#
_entry.id   AF-A0A838QG83-F1
#
_cell.length_a   1.000
_cell.length_b   1.000
_cell.length_c   1.000
_cell.angle_alpha   90.00
_cell.angle_beta   90.00
_cell.angle_gamma   90.00
#
_symmetry.space_group_name_H-M   'P 1'
#
loop_
_entity.id
_entity.type
_entity.pdbx_description
1 polymer ?
#
loop_
_entity_poly.entity_id
_entity_poly.type
_entity_poly.pdbx_seq_one_letter_code
_entity_poly.pdbx_strand_id
1 'polypeptide(L)'
;YKKWTARVLEDGIYRPGYYAHNHNAKVIYNDVAGVFVDAGSLEQPAFWIASGRGFSEDKEPHEVGHEFAKVWQGVLDVVQTHNGFQLPIDVNVSADPSPSSAGFATTN
;
A
#
# COMPACT_ATOMS: atom_id res chain seq x y z
N TYR A 1 2.30 -7.84 -12.93
CA TYR A 1 1.64 -7.89 -11.62
C TYR A 1 0.53 -8.95 -11.56
N LYS A 2 -0.43 -9.06 -12.52
CA LYS A 2 -1.51 -10.09 -12.49
C LYS A 2 -1.09 -11.54 -12.17
N LYS A 3 -0.08 -12.09 -12.86
CA LYS A 3 0.41 -13.46 -12.59
C LYS A 3 1.02 -13.63 -11.20
N TRP A 4 1.74 -12.59 -10.72
CA TRP A 4 2.30 -12.59 -9.37
C TRP A 4 1.17 -12.54 -8.33
N THR A 5 0.16 -11.69 -8.54
CA THR A 5 -1.05 -11.64 -7.71
C THR A 5 -1.71 -13.01 -7.59
N ALA A 6 -1.99 -13.65 -8.73
CA ALA A 6 -2.61 -14.98 -8.75
C ALA A 6 -1.78 -16.01 -7.97
N ARG A 7 -0.45 -16.00 -8.15
CA ARG A 7 0.43 -16.94 -7.46
C ARG A 7 0.48 -16.71 -5.95
N VAL A 8 0.53 -15.46 -5.49
CA VAL A 8 0.54 -15.13 -4.05
C VAL A 8 -0.79 -15.51 -3.41
N LEU A 9 -1.92 -15.25 -4.08
CA LEU A 9 -3.24 -15.66 -3.61
C LEU A 9 -3.39 -17.19 -3.55
N GLU A 10 -2.87 -17.90 -4.56
CA GLU A 10 -2.86 -19.37 -4.59
C GLU A 10 -2.02 -19.96 -3.46
N ASP A 11 -0.85 -19.37 -3.17
CA ASP A 11 0.05 -19.81 -2.11
C ASP A 11 -0.55 -19.54 -0.71
N GLY A 12 -1.27 -18.42 -0.53
CA GLY A 12 -2.02 -18.09 0.68
C GLY A 12 -1.18 -17.76 1.93
N ILE A 13 0.14 -17.97 1.87
CA ILE A 13 1.08 -17.63 2.97
C ILE A 13 1.21 -16.11 3.13
N TYR A 14 1.09 -15.37 2.03
CA TYR A 14 1.24 -13.92 1.98
C TYR A 14 0.02 -13.25 1.36
N ARG A 15 -0.21 -11.97 1.72
CA ARG A 15 -1.19 -11.11 1.05
C ARG A 15 -0.50 -10.24 -0.01
N PRO A 16 -1.05 -10.12 -1.23
CA PRO A 16 -0.48 -9.23 -2.24
C PRO A 16 -0.62 -7.75 -1.83
N GLY A 17 0.50 -7.03 -1.79
CA GLY A 17 0.57 -5.56 -1.67
C GLY A 17 1.25 -4.93 -2.87
N TYR A 18 0.83 -3.73 -3.26
CA TYR A 18 1.28 -3.07 -4.49
C TYR A 18 1.88 -1.71 -4.21
N TYR A 19 3.17 -1.54 -4.48
CA TYR A 19 3.79 -0.23 -4.58
C TYR A 19 3.67 0.29 -6.02
N ALA A 20 3.13 1.49 -6.21
CA ALA A 20 2.97 2.08 -7.53
C ALA A 20 3.02 3.61 -7.51
N HIS A 21 3.58 4.20 -8.58
CA HIS A 21 3.43 5.63 -8.82
C HIS A 21 1.95 5.98 -9.06
N ASN A 22 1.53 7.15 -8.54
CA ASN A 22 0.14 7.63 -8.59
C ASN A 22 -0.50 7.55 -10.00
N HIS A 23 0.26 7.88 -11.05
CA HIS A 23 -0.20 7.79 -12.44
C HIS A 23 -0.72 6.40 -12.84
N ASN A 24 -0.08 5.34 -12.34
CA ASN A 24 -0.38 3.96 -12.73
C ASN A 24 -1.36 3.27 -11.77
N ALA A 25 -1.55 3.81 -10.57
CA ALA A 25 -2.22 3.14 -9.46
C ALA A 25 -3.63 2.64 -9.83
N LYS A 26 -4.45 3.49 -10.48
CA LYS A 26 -5.83 3.12 -10.83
C LYS A 26 -5.91 1.98 -11.84
N VAL A 27 -5.06 2.01 -12.87
CA VAL A 27 -5.04 0.96 -13.91
C VAL A 27 -4.63 -0.36 -13.29
N ILE A 28 -3.56 -0.36 -12.48
CA ILE A 28 -3.08 -1.58 -11.82
C ILE A 28 -4.12 -2.11 -10.84
N TYR A 29 -4.74 -1.25 -10.02
CA TYR A 29 -5.78 -1.62 -9.07
C TYR A 29 -6.93 -2.35 -9.76
N ASN A 30 -7.50 -1.76 -10.81
CA ASN A 30 -8.61 -2.38 -11.55
C ASN A 30 -8.21 -3.75 -12.11
N ASP A 31 -6.99 -3.86 -12.62
CA ASP A 31 -6.47 -5.08 -13.20
C ASP A 31 -6.24 -6.21 -12.17
N VAL A 32 -5.82 -5.88 -10.94
CA VAL A 32 -5.64 -6.89 -9.86
C VAL A 32 -6.90 -7.18 -9.08
N ALA A 33 -7.83 -6.23 -8.99
CA ALA A 33 -9.14 -6.46 -8.38
C ALA A 33 -9.87 -7.61 -9.08
N GLY A 34 -9.79 -7.69 -10.42
CA GLY A 34 -10.30 -8.83 -11.17
C GLY A 34 -9.66 -10.16 -10.76
N VAL A 35 -8.34 -10.19 -10.53
CA VAL A 35 -7.63 -11.40 -10.10
C VAL A 35 -8.05 -11.84 -8.69
N PHE A 36 -8.32 -10.89 -7.78
CA PHE A 36 -8.85 -11.22 -6.44
C PHE A 36 -10.24 -11.86 -6.54
N VAL A 37 -11.12 -11.29 -7.38
CA VAL A 37 -12.46 -11.83 -7.64
C VAL A 37 -12.37 -13.24 -8.25
N ASP A 38 -11.51 -13.45 -9.25
CA ASP A 38 -11.32 -14.75 -9.90
C ASP A 38 -10.79 -15.82 -8.92
N ALA A 39 -10.01 -15.40 -7.92
CA ALA A 39 -9.53 -16.26 -6.84
C ALA A 39 -10.56 -16.48 -5.71
N GLY A 40 -11.76 -15.88 -5.81
CA GLY A 40 -12.81 -15.97 -4.79
C GLY A 40 -12.50 -15.18 -3.51
N SER A 41 -11.54 -14.24 -3.55
CA SER A 41 -11.19 -13.41 -2.40
C SER A 41 -12.18 -12.26 -2.22
N LEU A 42 -12.58 -12.02 -0.96
CA LEU A 42 -13.39 -10.85 -0.57
C LEU A 42 -12.52 -9.66 -0.16
N GLU A 43 -11.20 -9.85 -0.07
CA GLU A 43 -10.27 -8.77 0.27
C GLU A 43 -10.09 -7.83 -0.91
N GLN A 44 -9.81 -6.56 -0.61
CA GLN A 44 -9.41 -5.58 -1.62
C GLN A 44 -7.89 -5.52 -1.76
N PRO A 45 -7.35 -5.29 -2.96
CA PRO A 45 -5.92 -5.09 -3.16
C PRO A 45 -5.37 -3.91 -2.33
N ALA A 46 -4.35 -4.14 -1.51
CA ALA A 46 -3.72 -3.09 -0.70
C ALA A 46 -2.65 -2.33 -1.50
N PHE A 47 -2.77 -0.99 -1.56
CA PHE A 47 -1.87 -0.14 -2.36
C PHE A 47 -1.05 0.84 -1.52
N TRP A 48 0.25 0.86 -1.79
CA TRP A 48 1.19 1.88 -1.38
C TRP A 48 1.49 2.80 -2.58
N ILE A 49 0.97 4.03 -2.54
CA ILE A 49 1.04 4.95 -3.68
C ILE A 49 2.17 5.96 -3.48
N ALA A 50 3.00 6.14 -4.49
CA ALA A 50 4.06 7.15 -4.50
C ALA A 50 3.65 8.42 -5.27
N SER A 51 3.70 9.57 -4.59
CA SER A 51 3.50 10.91 -5.16
C SER A 51 3.84 12.00 -4.15
N GLY A 52 4.75 12.92 -4.46
CA GLY A 52 4.97 14.09 -3.59
C GLY A 52 3.91 15.19 -3.67
N ARG A 53 2.99 15.12 -4.65
CA ARG A 53 2.01 16.19 -4.86
C ARG A 53 1.00 16.25 -3.72
N GLY A 54 0.99 17.37 -2.99
CA GLY A 54 0.01 17.65 -1.94
C GLY A 54 0.20 16.81 -0.67
N PHE A 55 1.34 16.15 -0.53
CA PHE A 55 1.68 15.32 0.62
C PHE A 55 1.90 16.16 1.88
N SER A 56 1.46 15.61 3.00
CA SER A 56 1.78 16.07 4.35
C SER A 56 1.61 14.88 5.30
N GLU A 57 2.36 14.87 6.41
CA GLU A 57 2.33 13.78 7.39
C GLU A 57 1.04 13.75 8.25
N ASP A 58 0.25 14.83 8.21
CA ASP A 58 -1.06 14.94 8.87
C ASP A 58 -2.24 14.47 8.00
N LYS A 59 -1.96 13.96 6.79
CA LYS A 59 -2.97 13.47 5.85
C LYS A 59 -3.15 11.97 5.89
N GLU A 60 -4.32 11.55 5.44
CA GLU A 60 -4.67 10.15 5.23
C GLU A 60 -4.24 9.67 3.83
N PRO A 61 -3.86 8.40 3.65
CA PRO A 61 -3.36 7.90 2.36
C PRO A 61 -4.30 8.10 1.18
N HIS A 62 -5.62 8.00 1.38
CA HIS A 62 -6.59 8.17 0.30
C HIS A 62 -6.59 9.59 -0.31
N GLU A 63 -6.09 10.58 0.42
CA GLU A 63 -5.97 11.97 -0.04
C GLU A 63 -4.95 12.15 -1.18
N VAL A 64 -4.16 11.11 -1.50
CA VAL A 64 -3.36 11.05 -2.73
C VAL A 64 -4.21 10.99 -4.01
N GLY A 65 -5.54 10.83 -3.87
CA GLY A 65 -6.53 10.82 -4.95
C GLY A 65 -7.10 9.44 -5.29
N HIS A 66 -6.90 8.45 -4.42
CA HIS A 66 -7.38 7.08 -4.62
C HIS A 66 -7.94 6.50 -3.32
N GLU A 67 -9.25 6.27 -3.25
CA GLU A 67 -9.92 5.66 -2.08
C GLU A 67 -9.32 4.31 -1.64
N PHE A 68 -8.70 3.59 -2.57
CA PHE A 68 -8.08 2.29 -2.29
C PHE A 68 -6.64 2.40 -1.74
N ALA A 69 -6.08 3.60 -1.61
CA ALA A 69 -4.73 3.77 -1.07
C ALA A 69 -4.71 3.40 0.43
N LYS A 70 -3.74 2.58 0.82
CA LYS A 70 -3.49 2.17 2.20
C LYS A 70 -2.23 2.79 2.79
N VAL A 71 -1.26 3.10 1.94
CA VAL A 71 -0.03 3.81 2.30
C VAL A 71 0.26 4.85 1.22
N TRP A 72 0.79 6.00 1.61
CA TRP A 72 1.20 7.06 0.69
C TRP A 72 2.64 7.49 0.98
N GLN A 73 3.54 7.28 0.01
CA GLN A 73 4.90 7.84 -0.01
C GLN A 73 4.91 9.22 -0.64
N GLY A 74 5.37 10.23 0.10
CA GLY A 74 5.35 11.60 -0.40
C GLY A 74 6.65 12.39 -0.30
N VAL A 75 7.57 12.02 0.58
CA VAL A 75 8.92 12.61 0.62
C VAL A 75 9.92 11.51 0.36
N LEU A 76 10.89 11.79 -0.52
CA LEU A 76 11.95 10.85 -0.87
C LEU A 76 13.30 11.36 -0.40
N ASP A 77 14.17 10.44 -0.02
CA ASP A 77 15.60 10.67 0.23
C ASP A 77 15.91 11.84 1.19
N VAL A 78 15.08 12.02 2.23
CA VAL A 78 15.34 13.02 3.26
C VAL A 78 16.26 12.44 4.33
N VAL A 79 17.25 13.22 4.77
CA VAL A 79 18.10 12.81 5.89
C VAL A 79 17.37 13.13 7.20
N GLN A 80 17.07 12.09 7.98
CA GLN A 80 16.52 12.24 9.32
C GLN A 80 17.42 11.57 10.36
N THR A 81 17.41 12.11 11.58
CA THR A 81 18.14 11.53 12.71
C THR A 81 17.24 10.56 13.46
N HIS A 82 17.60 9.29 13.45
CA HIS A 82 16.91 8.23 14.19
C HIS A 82 17.90 7.58 15.16
N ASN A 83 17.59 7.64 16.46
CA ASN A 83 18.47 7.13 17.53
C ASN A 83 19.94 7.61 17.42
N GLY A 84 20.13 8.88 17.04
CA GLY A 84 21.47 9.49 16.88
C GLY A 84 22.16 9.24 15.54
N PHE A 85 21.59 8.43 14.65
CA PHE A 85 22.14 8.15 13.32
C PHE A 85 21.41 8.95 12.25
N GLN A 86 22.17 9.56 11.34
CA GLN A 86 21.62 10.20 10.14
C GLN A 86 21.38 9.14 9.08
N LEU A 87 20.11 8.97 8.69
CA LEU A 87 19.70 7.98 7.69
C LEU A 87 19.00 8.70 6.53
N PRO A 88 19.33 8.38 5.27
CA PRO A 88 18.48 8.73 4.14
C PRO A 88 17.22 7.85 4.21
N ILE A 89 16.05 8.49 4.27
CA ILE A 89 14.77 7.79 4.37
C ILE A 89 13.71 8.40 3.47
N ASP A 90 12.70 7.59 3.15
CA ASP A 90 11.46 8.06 2.56
C ASP A 90 10.38 8.21 3.64
N VAL A 91 9.52 9.21 3.51
CA VAL A 91 8.43 9.50 4.46
C VAL A 91 7.10 9.05 3.86
N ASN A 92 6.33 8.35 4.69
CA ASN A 92 5.06 7.74 4.33
C ASN A 92 4.01 7.98 5.41
N VAL A 93 2.73 8.08 5.00
CA VAL A 93 1.58 7.96 5.90
C VAL A 93 0.85 6.64 5.60
N SER A 94 0.23 6.05 6.62
CA SER A 94 -0.44 4.74 6.55
C SER A 94 -1.81 4.82 7.22
N ALA A 95 -2.81 4.16 6.64
CA ALA A 95 -4.15 4.08 7.20
C ALA A 95 -4.20 3.14 8.42
N ASP A 96 -3.23 2.24 8.54
CA ASP A 96 -3.09 1.29 9.64
C ASP A 96 -1.80 1.57 10.43
N PRO A 97 -1.83 1.51 11.78
CA PRO A 97 -0.61 1.62 12.60
C PRO A 97 0.40 0.50 12.33
N SER A 98 -0.07 -0.65 11.84
CA SER A 98 0.76 -1.77 11.41
C SER A 98 0.25 -2.31 10.06
N PRO A 99 0.62 -1.68 8.93
CA PRO A 99 0.08 -2.00 7.62
C PRO A 99 0.49 -3.38 7.08
N SER A 100 1.43 -4.05 7.75
CA SER A 100 1.85 -5.43 7.49
C SER A 100 1.21 -6.45 8.44
N SER A 101 0.54 -6.02 9.52
CA SER A 101 -0.09 -6.94 10.45
C SER A 101 -1.23 -7.69 9.77
N ALA A 102 -1.36 -8.98 10.06
CA ALA A 102 -2.61 -9.67 9.86
C ALA A 102 -3.56 -9.16 10.94
N GLY A 103 -4.52 -8.32 10.57
CA GLY A 103 -5.68 -8.08 11.42
C GLY A 103 -6.31 -9.45 11.67
N PHE A 104 -6.10 -10.02 12.87
CA PHE A 104 -6.95 -11.10 13.30
C PHE A 104 -8.35 -10.51 13.35
N ALA A 105 -9.29 -11.05 12.57
CA ALA A 105 -10.69 -10.82 12.84
C ALA A 105 -10.93 -11.31 14.28
N THR A 106 -11.03 -10.39 15.23
CA THR A 106 -11.57 -10.68 16.55
C THR A 106 -13.00 -11.13 16.30
N THR A 107 -13.23 -12.44 16.32
CA THR A 107 -14.57 -12.98 16.53
C THR A 107 -14.96 -12.58 17.94
N ASN A 108 -15.94 -11.69 18.04
CA ASN A 108 -16.63 -11.35 19.29
C ASN A 108 -17.17 -12.60 20.00
#